data_AF-A0A1G3KPT0-F1
#
_entry.id   AF-A0A1G3KPT0-F1
#
_cell.length_a   1.000
_cell.length_b   1.000
_cell.length_c   1.000
_cell.angle_alpha   90.00
_cell.angle_beta   90.00
_cell.angle_gamma   90.00
#
_symmetry.space_group_name_H-M   'P 1'
#
loop_
_entity.id
_entity.type
_entity.pdbx_description
1 polymer ?
#
loop_
_entity_poly.entity_id
_entity_poly.type
_entity_poly.pdbx_seq_one_letter_code
_entity_poly.pdbx_strand_id
1 'polypeptide(L)'
;MAVYAFFPSAENLRRPDGIGFIIAEGADVAAARTVAQALAGGPSIEKFTAVVVGAGMDAVAVQGLPVGAPNRSTWPKLTRGGNFLNPAT
;
A
#
# COMPACT_ATOMS: atom_id res chain seq x y z
N MET A 1 -12.45 13.43 0.04
CA MET A 1 -11.32 12.48 -0.06
C MET A 1 -11.69 11.24 0.75
N ALA A 2 -11.32 10.06 0.25
CA ALA A 2 -11.63 8.77 0.86
C ALA A 2 -10.39 7.88 0.86
N VAL A 3 -10.32 6.98 1.83
CA VAL A 3 -9.24 6.01 1.96
C VAL A 3 -9.66 4.70 1.30
N TYR A 4 -8.77 4.10 0.53
CA TYR A 4 -9.00 2.84 -0.16
C TYR A 4 -7.89 1.85 0.18
N ALA A 5 -8.27 0.59 0.39
CA ALA A 5 -7.34 -0.52 0.50
C ALA A 5 -7.28 -1.29 -0.83
N PHE A 6 -6.06 -1.62 -1.26
CA PHE A 6 -5.77 -2.36 -2.48
C PHE A 6 -5.10 -3.69 -2.15
N PHE A 7 -5.64 -4.80 -2.66
CA PHE A 7 -5.10 -6.14 -2.44
C PHE A 7 -5.39 -7.07 -3.64
N PRO A 8 -4.54 -8.08 -3.91
CA PRO A 8 -4.80 -9.05 -4.97
C PRO A 8 -5.99 -9.93 -4.58
N SER A 9 -6.83 -10.28 -5.56
CA SER A 9 -8.00 -11.13 -5.33
C SER A 9 -7.66 -12.61 -5.05
N ALA A 10 -6.42 -13.03 -5.31
CA ALA A 10 -5.92 -14.37 -5.05
C ALA A 10 -4.40 -14.35 -4.76
N GLU A 11 -3.90 -15.39 -4.09
CA GLU A 11 -2.49 -15.47 -3.68
C GLU A 11 -1.52 -15.47 -4.86
N ASN A 12 -1.86 -16.14 -5.97
CA ASN A 12 -1.06 -16.16 -7.20
C ASN A 12 -1.04 -14.82 -7.96
N LEU A 13 -1.85 -13.84 -7.53
CA LEU A 13 -1.88 -12.49 -8.08
C LEU A 13 -1.09 -11.49 -7.21
N ARG A 14 -0.45 -11.95 -6.14
CA ARG A 14 0.52 -11.14 -5.40
C ARG A 14 1.67 -10.74 -6.31
N ARG A 15 2.21 -9.56 -6.05
CA ARG A 15 3.40 -9.10 -6.76
C ARG A 15 4.60 -9.98 -6.41
N PRO A 16 5.56 -10.16 -7.34
CA PRO A 16 6.77 -10.94 -7.11
C PRO A 16 7.69 -10.32 -6.04
N ASP A 17 7.59 -9.01 -5.81
CA ASP A 17 8.27 -8.32 -4.71
C ASP A 17 7.61 -8.56 -3.34
N GLY A 18 6.48 -9.27 -3.33
CA GLY A 18 5.66 -9.64 -2.18
C GLY A 18 4.81 -8.50 -1.60
N ILE A 19 4.66 -7.36 -2.29
CA ILE A 19 3.66 -6.35 -1.91
C ILE A 19 2.28 -6.89 -2.29
N GLY A 20 1.40 -7.02 -1.29
CA GLY A 20 0.05 -7.56 -1.48
C GLY A 20 -1.04 -6.75 -0.78
N PHE A 21 -0.70 -5.65 -0.13
CA PHE A 21 -1.68 -4.80 0.55
C PHE A 21 -1.15 -3.37 0.58
N ILE A 22 -1.98 -2.41 0.15
CA ILE A 22 -1.65 -0.98 0.14
C ILE A 22 -2.87 -0.19 0.57
N ILE A 23 -2.70 0.82 1.41
CA ILE A 23 -3.74 1.79 1.74
C ILE A 23 -3.32 3.15 1.16
N ALA A 24 -4.23 3.80 0.43
CA ALA A 24 -4.00 5.14 -0.10
C ALA A 24 -5.28 5.97 -0.08
N GLU A 25 -5.11 7.29 0.04
CA GLU A 25 -6.20 8.25 -0.02
C GLU A 25 -6.31 8.85 -1.43
N GLY A 26 -7.53 9.13 -1.87
CA GLY A 26 -7.80 9.80 -3.14
C GLY A 26 -9.18 10.45 -3.17
N ALA A 27 -9.42 11.26 -4.21
CA ALA A 27 -10.77 11.78 -4.48
C ALA A 27 -11.73 10.64 -4.88
N ASP A 28 -11.21 9.63 -5.58
CA ASP A 28 -11.87 8.41 -6.01
C ASP A 28 -10.89 7.23 -6.01
N VAL A 29 -11.35 6.05 -6.42
CA VAL A 29 -10.52 4.83 -6.51
C VAL A 29 -9.34 5.01 -7.47
N ALA A 30 -9.50 5.72 -8.58
CA ALA A 30 -8.46 5.89 -9.59
C ALA A 30 -7.33 6.79 -9.08
N ALA A 31 -7.68 7.91 -8.46
CA ALA A 31 -6.72 8.81 -7.81
C ALA A 31 -5.97 8.10 -6.69
N ALA A 32 -6.67 7.36 -5.83
CA ALA A 32 -6.04 6.57 -4.76
C ALA A 32 -5.12 5.49 -5.32
N ARG A 33 -5.50 4.84 -6.44
CA ARG A 33 -4.67 3.83 -7.11
C ARG A 33 -3.39 4.43 -7.67
N THR A 34 -3.43 5.64 -8.22
CA THR A 34 -2.23 6.35 -8.68
C THR A 34 -1.27 6.61 -7.52
N VAL A 35 -1.78 7.04 -6.37
CA VAL A 35 -0.95 7.24 -5.15
C VAL A 35 -0.37 5.91 -4.66
N ALA A 36 -1.20 4.85 -4.62
CA ALA A 36 -0.76 3.51 -4.22
C ALA A 36 0.31 2.94 -5.17
N GLN A 37 0.16 3.12 -6.49
CA GLN A 37 1.13 2.69 -7.49
C GLN A 37 2.45 3.48 -7.37
N ALA A 38 2.38 4.79 -7.09
CA ALA A 38 3.56 5.61 -6.86
C ALA A 38 4.35 5.15 -5.62
N LEU A 39 3.66 4.76 -4.54
CA LEU A 39 4.27 4.15 -3.37
C LEU A 39 4.90 2.78 -3.67
N ALA A 40 4.16 1.91 -4.35
CA ALA A 40 4.61 0.55 -4.63
C ALA A 40 5.81 0.51 -5.59
N GLY A 41 5.87 1.44 -6.54
CA GLY A 41 6.79 1.37 -7.68
C GLY A 41 6.67 0.06 -8.46
N GLY A 42 7.67 -0.25 -9.28
CA GLY A 42 7.84 -1.58 -9.89
C GLY A 42 6.62 -2.10 -10.65
N PRO A 43 6.27 -3.41 -10.54
CA PRO A 43 5.10 -4.01 -11.18
C PRO A 43 3.79 -3.21 -11.04
N SER A 44 2.79 -3.49 -11.86
CA SER A 44 1.49 -2.81 -11.77
C SER A 44 0.62 -3.39 -10.65
N ILE A 45 -0.17 -2.55 -9.98
CA ILE A 45 -1.27 -2.93 -9.08
C ILE A 45 -2.66 -2.80 -9.72
N GLU A 46 -2.74 -2.60 -11.04
CA GLU A 46 -4.02 -2.36 -11.75
C GLU A 46 -5.06 -3.46 -11.49
N LYS A 47 -4.61 -4.71 -11.36
CA LYS A 47 -5.47 -5.88 -11.10
C LYS A 47 -5.83 -6.07 -9.63
N PHE A 48 -5.36 -5.20 -8.73
CA PHE A 48 -5.72 -5.28 -7.32
C PHE A 48 -7.16 -4.80 -7.12
N THR A 49 -7.88 -5.56 -6.31
CA THR A 49 -9.20 -5.18 -5.80
C THR A 49 -9.05 -3.91 -4.98
N ALA A 50 -10.00 -2.99 -5.10
CA ALA A 50 -10.07 -1.78 -4.30
C ALA A 50 -11.32 -1.81 -3.44
N VAL A 51 -11.18 -1.53 -2.15
CA VAL A 51 -12.31 -1.39 -1.21
C VAL A 51 -12.18 -0.07 -0.46
N VAL A 52 -13.31 0.58 -0.19
CA VAL A 52 -13.34 1.77 0.68
C VAL A 52 -13.03 1.36 2.12
N VAL A 53 -12.12 2.11 2.75
CA VAL A 53 -11.84 2.07 4.19
C VAL A 53 -12.72 3.13 4.84
N GLY A 54 -13.76 2.70 5.53
CA GLY A 54 -14.78 3.58 6.11
C GLY A 54 -15.60 2.88 7.18
N ALA A 55 -16.62 3.57 7.68
CA ALA A 55 -17.52 3.03 8.70
C ALA A 55 -18.19 1.74 8.20
N GLY A 56 -18.18 0.69 9.04
CA GLY A 56 -18.78 -0.61 8.72
C GLY A 56 -17.91 -1.57 7.91
N MET A 57 -16.63 -1.24 7.65
CA MET A 57 -15.70 -2.17 7.02
C MET A 57 -15.37 -3.36 7.93
N ASP A 58 -15.15 -4.53 7.33
CA ASP A 58 -14.61 -5.68 8.04
C ASP A 58 -13.17 -5.43 8.50
N ALA A 59 -12.83 -5.96 9.67
CA ALA A 59 -11.46 -5.90 10.18
C ALA A 59 -10.52 -6.75 9.30
N VAL A 60 -9.31 -6.24 9.04
CA VAL A 60 -8.28 -6.93 8.27
C VAL A 60 -6.93 -6.85 8.98
N ALA A 61 -6.14 -7.91 8.87
CA ALA A 61 -4.77 -7.96 9.37
C ALA A 61 -3.78 -8.10 8.20
N VAL A 62 -2.63 -7.44 8.30
CA VAL A 62 -1.50 -7.61 7.38
C VAL A 62 -0.47 -8.50 8.05
N GLN A 63 -0.05 -9.57 7.38
CA GLN A 63 1.05 -10.41 7.85
C GLN A 63 2.39 -9.78 7.43
N GLY A 64 3.10 -9.17 8.39
CA GLY A 64 4.37 -8.47 8.19
C GLY A 64 4.35 -7.02 8.68
N LEU A 65 5.47 -6.30 8.54
CA LEU A 65 5.55 -4.88 8.89
C LEU A 65 5.02 -4.00 7.73
N PRO A 66 4.22 -2.96 8.01
CA PRO A 66 3.79 -2.02 6.99
C PRO A 66 4.99 -1.25 6.41
N VAL A 67 4.91 -0.87 5.14
CA VAL A 67 5.93 -0.09 4.43
C VAL A 67 5.43 1.34 4.19
N GLY A 68 6.29 2.35 4.39
CA GLY A 68 5.99 3.75 4.15
C GLY A 68 6.68 4.32 2.90
N ALA A 69 6.20 5.48 2.44
CA ALA A 69 6.93 6.29 1.46
C ALA A 69 8.21 6.87 2.09
N PRO A 70 9.27 7.13 1.29
CA PRO A 70 10.41 7.91 1.74
C PRO A 70 9.97 9.26 2.33
N ASN A 71 10.71 9.74 3.34
CA ASN A 71 10.47 11.03 4.02
C ASN A 71 9.12 11.17 4.76
N ARG A 72 8.47 10.05 5.14
CA ARG A 72 7.27 10.03 6.01
C ARG A 72 7.56 9.30 7.32
N SER A 73 7.23 9.91 8.45
CA SER A 73 7.55 9.40 9.80
C SER A 73 6.50 8.43 10.38
N THR A 74 5.37 8.23 9.69
CA THR A 74 4.21 7.48 10.20
C THR A 74 4.44 5.96 10.26
N TRP A 75 5.33 5.42 9.43
CA TRP A 75 5.54 3.98 9.24
C TRP A 75 6.98 3.56 9.61
N PRO A 76 7.24 2.26 9.86
CA PRO A 76 8.52 1.76 10.36
C PRO A 76 9.74 2.28 9.60
N LYS A 77 10.84 2.60 10.31
CA LYS A 77 12.04 3.29 9.80
C LYS A 77 12.73 2.61 8.58
N LEU A 78 12.41 1.36 8.26
CA LEU A 78 13.06 0.55 7.23
C LEU A 78 12.08 0.13 6.12
N THR A 79 12.54 0.15 4.88
CA THR A 79 11.92 -0.54 3.74
C THR A 79 12.06 -2.05 3.89
N ARG A 80 11.31 -2.83 3.10
CA ARG A 80 11.46 -4.29 3.01
C ARG A 80 12.89 -4.74 2.67
N GLY A 81 13.62 -3.95 1.89
CA GLY A 81 15.01 -4.23 1.51
C GLY A 81 16.04 -3.85 2.60
N GLY A 82 15.60 -3.44 3.79
CA GLY A 82 16.50 -2.98 4.86
C GLY A 82 17.03 -1.56 4.69
N ASN A 83 16.66 -0.85 3.62
CA ASN A 83 17.04 0.55 3.42
C ASN A 83 16.27 1.46 4.37
N PHE A 84 16.90 2.50 4.91
CA PHE A 84 16.22 3.51 5.70
C PHE A 84 15.22 4.31 4.86
N LEU A 85 14.02 4.57 5.42
CA LEU A 85 13.04 5.49 4.81
C LEU A 85 13.46 6.97 4.91
N ASN A 86 14.49 7.27 5.71
CA ASN A 86 15.04 8.60 5.92
C ASN A 86 16.58 8.47 6.09
N PRO A 87 17.42 8.99 5.19
CA PRO A 87 18.85 9.10 5.48
C PRO A 87 19.01 10.04 6.68
N ALA A 88 19.78 9.62 7.69
CA ALA A 88 20.15 10.52 8.77
C ALA A 88 20.97 11.67 8.16
N THR A 89 20.41 12.88 8.15
CA THR A 89 21.18 14.12 8.04
C THR A 89 21.89 14.39 9.36
#